data_AF-A0A1L9AVZ2-F1
#
_entry.id   AF-A0A1L9AVZ2-F1
#
_cell.length_a   1.000
_cell.length_b   1.000
_cell.length_c   1.000
_cell.angle_alpha   90.00
_cell.angle_beta   90.00
_cell.angle_gamma   90.00
#
_symmetry.space_group_name_H-M   'P 1'
#
loop_
_entity.id
_entity.type
_entity.pdbx_description
1 polymer ?
#
loop_
_entity_poly.entity_id
_entity_poly.type
_entity_poly.pdbx_seq_one_letter_code
_entity_poly.pdbx_strand_id
1 'polypeptide(L)'
;MGNHLSDAGKLPARLKRSSDYRDKGYKHIKGNGGRKSVYADLDVIQGVLLTRRTTTRDKGVVKKGSRAHARRYTFTYGNNFQIGKSPYANQGHHLLPEEAFSDKFFDSNQFRMLQGVDYNINNGENIIFLPAREEDTAFHLLPFHQGPHPDYTRQVDADMQDVKDVLDKALAKDKKHKKWNPPEDLKDKLMKLQEDYWDMLVAAGPIPINKFVKPAAKKKGLTKSKKP
;
A
#
# COMPACT_ATOMS: atom_id res chain seq x y z
N MET A 1 22.25 -38.29 -1.89
CA MET A 1 23.00 -37.04 -2.07
C MET A 1 22.36 -36.27 -3.22
N GLY A 2 21.43 -35.37 -2.92
CA GLY A 2 20.75 -34.57 -3.93
C GLY A 2 21.56 -33.31 -4.20
N ASN A 3 21.97 -33.11 -5.45
CA ASN A 3 22.72 -31.93 -5.88
C ASN A 3 21.96 -30.65 -5.52
N HIS A 4 22.50 -29.90 -4.57
CA HIS A 4 22.09 -28.53 -4.29
C HIS A 4 22.43 -27.68 -5.52
N LEU A 5 21.41 -27.14 -6.19
CA LEU A 5 21.55 -26.16 -7.25
C LEU A 5 22.25 -24.91 -6.68
N SER A 6 23.56 -24.83 -6.91
CA SER A 6 24.49 -23.85 -6.36
C SER A 6 24.45 -22.47 -7.04
N ASP A 7 23.58 -22.25 -8.02
CA ASP A 7 23.46 -20.97 -8.74
C ASP A 7 22.26 -20.14 -8.30
N ALA A 8 21.95 -20.19 -6.99
CA ALA A 8 21.11 -19.16 -6.38
C ALA A 8 21.91 -17.85 -6.38
N GLY A 9 21.86 -17.10 -7.48
CA GLY A 9 22.16 -15.68 -7.45
C GLY A 9 21.46 -15.03 -6.24
N LYS A 10 21.99 -13.89 -5.75
CA LYS A 10 21.38 -13.17 -4.62
C LYS A 10 19.86 -13.12 -4.83
N LEU A 11 19.08 -13.48 -3.81
CA LEU A 11 17.63 -13.36 -3.80
C LEU A 11 17.30 -12.01 -3.13
N PRO A 12 17.31 -10.89 -3.87
CA PRO A 12 17.12 -9.56 -3.30
C PRO A 12 15.69 -9.34 -2.83
N ALA A 13 14.72 -10.09 -3.36
CA ALA A 13 13.33 -9.90 -3.01
C ALA A 13 13.08 -10.07 -1.51
N ARG A 14 12.15 -9.27 -0.97
CA ARG A 14 11.63 -9.42 0.39
C ARG A 14 10.12 -9.48 0.29
N LEU A 15 9.60 -10.69 0.15
CA LEU A 15 8.18 -10.97 -0.15
C LEU A 15 7.35 -11.36 1.07
N LYS A 16 7.96 -11.38 2.26
CA LYS A 16 7.28 -11.66 3.53
C LYS A 16 7.23 -10.42 4.39
N ARG A 17 6.16 -10.29 5.18
CA ARG A 17 6.02 -9.17 6.11
C ARG A 17 7.13 -9.21 7.15
N SER A 18 7.79 -8.07 7.33
CA SER A 18 8.78 -7.88 8.39
C SER A 18 8.19 -7.03 9.52
N SER A 19 8.78 -7.06 10.70
CA SER A 19 8.34 -6.24 11.85
C SER A 19 8.54 -4.73 11.64
N ASP A 20 9.46 -4.33 10.75
CA ASP A 20 9.83 -2.94 10.50
C ASP A 20 9.03 -2.26 9.37
N TYR A 21 8.11 -2.97 8.70
CA TYR A 21 7.28 -2.42 7.61
C TYR A 21 6.58 -1.12 8.01
N ARG A 22 6.06 -1.04 9.24
CA ARG A 22 5.38 0.12 9.77
C ARG A 22 6.32 1.31 9.89
N ASP A 23 7.53 1.10 10.41
CA ASP A 23 8.53 2.16 10.54
C ASP A 23 8.95 2.69 9.17
N LYS A 24 9.12 1.80 8.18
CA LYS A 24 9.40 2.18 6.78
C LYS A 24 8.27 3.01 6.18
N GLY A 25 7.02 2.58 6.33
CA GLY A 25 5.85 3.36 5.90
C GLY A 25 5.78 4.72 6.58
N TYR A 26 6.00 4.77 7.91
CA TYR A 26 5.99 6.01 8.68
C TYR A 26 7.05 6.99 8.18
N LYS A 27 8.30 6.53 8.01
CA LYS A 27 9.42 7.34 7.50
C LYS A 27 9.14 7.85 6.09
N HIS A 28 8.58 7.01 5.22
CA HIS A 28 8.25 7.39 3.85
C HIS A 28 7.19 8.50 3.80
N ILE A 29 6.05 8.33 4.50
CA ILE A 29 4.96 9.32 4.52
C ILE A 29 5.34 10.59 5.28
N LYS A 30 6.06 10.48 6.41
CA LYS A 30 6.55 11.64 7.16
C LYS A 30 7.65 12.41 6.42
N GLY A 31 8.44 11.72 5.61
CA GLY A 31 9.53 12.30 4.82
C GLY A 31 9.05 13.03 3.57
N ASN A 32 9.84 12.90 2.50
CA ASN A 32 9.59 13.49 1.19
C ASN A 32 8.96 12.49 0.20
N GLY A 33 8.35 11.41 0.69
CA GLY A 33 7.73 10.37 -0.15
C GLY A 33 6.43 10.78 -0.86
N GLY A 34 6.08 12.07 -0.91
CA GLY A 34 4.91 12.58 -1.64
C GLY A 34 3.52 12.28 -1.02
N ARG A 35 3.43 11.41 -0.02
CA ARG A 35 2.15 10.88 0.51
C ARG A 35 1.56 11.63 1.71
N LYS A 36 2.29 12.59 2.24
CA LYS A 36 1.93 13.33 3.46
C LYS A 36 0.63 14.12 3.34
N SER A 37 0.34 14.66 2.15
CA SER A 37 -0.79 15.53 1.88
C SER A 37 -2.14 14.88 2.20
N VAL A 38 -2.28 13.58 1.93
CA VAL A 38 -3.46 12.76 2.27
C VAL A 38 -3.79 12.84 3.77
N TYR A 39 -2.79 13.00 4.63
CA TYR A 39 -2.95 13.06 6.08
C TYR A 39 -2.93 14.48 6.67
N ALA A 40 -2.88 15.50 5.82
CA ALA A 40 -2.63 16.88 6.21
C ALA A 40 -3.76 17.86 5.85
N ASP A 41 -4.93 17.35 5.45
CA ASP A 41 -6.12 18.18 5.24
C ASP A 41 -6.66 18.71 6.58
N LEU A 42 -6.21 19.92 6.94
CA LEU A 42 -6.59 20.53 8.21
C LEU A 42 -8.06 20.94 8.26
N ASP A 43 -8.71 21.18 7.12
CA ASP A 43 -10.11 21.60 7.08
C ASP A 43 -11.03 20.41 7.37
N VAL A 44 -10.76 19.27 6.72
CA VAL A 44 -11.43 17.99 7.03
C VAL A 44 -11.26 17.63 8.50
N ILE A 45 -10.02 17.57 8.98
CA ILE A 45 -9.73 17.22 10.38
C ILE A 45 -10.44 18.18 11.33
N GLN A 46 -10.37 19.49 11.08
CA GLN A 46 -11.01 20.49 11.92
C GLN A 46 -12.53 20.31 11.96
N GLY A 47 -13.16 20.03 10.81
CA GLY A 47 -14.59 19.75 10.71
C GLY A 47 -15.01 18.57 11.57
N VAL A 48 -14.24 17.47 11.55
CA VAL A 48 -14.51 16.30 12.41
C VAL A 48 -14.39 16.66 13.88
N LEU A 49 -13.35 17.39 14.28
CA LEU A 49 -13.13 17.79 15.68
C LEU A 49 -14.28 18.65 16.22
N LEU A 50 -14.79 19.57 15.40
CA LEU A 50 -15.93 20.42 15.74
C LEU A 50 -17.22 19.59 15.86
N THR A 51 -17.49 18.76 14.86
CA THR A 51 -18.70 17.90 14.79
C THR A 51 -18.77 16.96 15.99
N ARG A 52 -17.66 16.29 16.32
CA ARG A 52 -17.58 15.34 17.44
C ARG A 52 -17.43 16.00 18.79
N ARG A 53 -17.22 17.31 18.81
CA ARG A 53 -16.87 18.04 20.03
C ARG A 53 -15.66 17.39 20.73
N THR A 54 -14.67 16.93 19.96
CA THR A 54 -13.46 16.28 20.48
C THR A 54 -12.65 17.23 21.34
N THR A 55 -12.27 16.83 22.55
CA THR A 55 -11.46 17.65 23.46
C THR A 55 -9.97 17.54 23.17
N THR A 56 -9.21 18.57 23.55
CA THR A 56 -7.74 18.50 23.55
C THR A 56 -7.24 17.91 24.87
N ARG A 57 -6.07 17.25 24.87
CA ARG A 57 -5.41 16.84 26.13
C ARG A 57 -4.90 18.05 26.92
N ASP A 58 -4.38 19.06 26.22
CA ASP A 58 -3.83 20.28 26.84
C ASP A 58 -4.92 21.35 26.93
N LYS A 59 -5.79 21.21 27.94
CA LYS A 59 -6.85 22.18 28.21
C LYS A 59 -6.24 23.57 28.45
N GLY A 60 -6.73 24.58 27.74
CA GLY A 60 -6.27 25.97 27.87
C GLY A 60 -5.11 26.38 26.95
N VAL A 61 -4.33 25.43 26.41
CA VAL A 61 -3.21 25.74 25.50
C VAL A 61 -3.66 25.76 24.03
N VAL A 62 -4.45 24.77 23.63
CA VAL A 62 -4.98 24.68 22.27
C VAL A 62 -6.50 24.75 22.32
N LYS A 63 -7.07 25.71 21.60
CA LYS A 63 -8.52 25.85 21.48
C LYS A 63 -9.11 24.60 20.81
N LYS A 64 -10.14 24.04 21.43
CA LYS A 64 -10.93 22.93 20.90
C LYS A 64 -11.42 23.24 19.47
N GLY A 65 -11.22 22.27 18.57
CA GLY A 65 -11.63 22.38 17.17
C GLY A 65 -10.95 23.51 16.39
N SER A 66 -9.82 24.05 16.87
CA SER A 66 -9.01 25.01 16.11
C SER A 66 -8.11 24.32 15.09
N ARG A 67 -7.56 25.08 14.14
CA ARG A 67 -6.49 24.57 13.24
C ARG A 67 -5.29 24.01 13.99
N ALA A 68 -4.94 24.61 15.14
CA ALA A 68 -3.87 24.08 15.99
C ALA A 68 -4.24 22.72 16.60
N HIS A 69 -5.52 22.48 16.91
CA HIS A 69 -6.00 21.15 17.30
C HIS A 69 -5.93 20.17 16.12
N ALA A 70 -6.36 20.59 14.93
CA ALA A 70 -6.33 19.74 13.73
C ALA A 70 -4.91 19.30 13.35
N ARG A 71 -3.91 20.18 13.46
CA ARG A 71 -2.48 19.83 13.24
C ARG A 71 -2.03 18.63 14.08
N ARG A 72 -2.65 18.38 15.23
CA ARG A 72 -2.35 17.25 16.11
C ARG A 72 -2.79 15.88 15.58
N TYR A 73 -3.43 15.82 14.41
CA TYR A 73 -3.84 14.58 13.74
C TYR A 73 -2.99 14.29 12.49
N THR A 74 -1.94 15.08 12.25
CA THR A 74 -1.07 14.93 11.07
C THR A 74 0.22 14.17 11.42
N PHE A 75 0.92 13.63 10.41
CA PHE A 75 2.22 12.96 10.57
C PHE A 75 3.33 13.86 11.13
N THR A 76 3.20 15.19 11.02
CA THR A 76 4.22 16.13 11.46
C THR A 76 4.10 16.49 12.94
N TYR A 77 3.03 16.05 13.61
CA TYR A 77 2.84 16.28 15.04
C TYR A 77 3.22 15.06 15.88
N GLY A 78 4.21 15.25 16.76
CA GLY A 78 4.67 14.22 17.69
C GLY A 78 4.99 12.89 17.01
N ASN A 79 4.48 11.81 17.61
CA ASN A 79 4.70 10.43 17.17
C ASN A 79 3.44 9.82 16.53
N ASN A 80 2.58 10.66 15.93
CA ASN A 80 1.40 10.20 15.20
C ASN A 80 1.78 9.19 14.13
N PHE A 81 1.01 8.10 14.06
CA PHE A 81 1.19 6.96 13.16
C PHE A 81 2.52 6.19 13.33
N GLN A 82 3.42 6.60 14.23
CA GLN A 82 4.62 5.80 14.52
C GLN A 82 4.23 4.49 15.21
N ILE A 83 3.25 4.55 16.13
CA ILE A 83 2.61 3.40 16.76
C ILE A 83 1.12 3.35 16.44
N GLY A 84 0.51 2.17 16.53
CA GLY A 84 -0.90 1.93 16.14
C GLY A 84 -1.96 2.53 17.06
N LYS A 85 -1.67 3.66 17.72
CA LYS A 85 -2.52 4.28 18.76
C LYS A 85 -2.79 5.78 18.58
N SER A 86 -1.84 6.54 18.05
CA SER A 86 -1.95 8.00 17.89
C SER A 86 -1.95 8.35 16.41
N PRO A 87 -2.73 9.34 15.94
CA PRO A 87 -3.64 10.21 16.70
C PRO A 87 -4.96 9.51 17.11
N TYR A 88 -5.24 8.37 16.48
CA TYR A 88 -6.29 7.42 16.79
C TYR A 88 -5.75 6.00 16.57
N ALA A 89 -6.52 4.97 16.92
CA ALA A 89 -6.13 3.58 16.69
C ALA A 89 -6.00 3.31 15.19
N ASN A 90 -4.83 2.87 14.72
CA ASN A 90 -4.53 2.76 13.29
C ASN A 90 -3.61 1.59 12.98
N GLN A 91 -3.65 1.10 11.75
CA GLN A 91 -2.89 -0.05 11.28
C GLN A 91 -2.13 0.33 10.00
N GLY A 92 -0.89 -0.13 9.89
CA GLY A 92 -0.18 -0.09 8.63
C GLY A 92 -0.71 -1.22 7.77
N HIS A 93 -1.12 -0.92 6.54
CA HIS A 93 -1.66 -1.86 5.58
C HIS A 93 -0.74 -1.91 4.36
N HIS A 94 -0.43 -3.12 3.91
CA HIS A 94 0.33 -3.35 2.69
C HIS A 94 -0.61 -3.21 1.49
N LEU A 95 -0.27 -2.32 0.55
CA LEU A 95 -1.04 -2.11 -0.67
C LEU A 95 -1.02 -3.38 -1.54
N LEU A 96 0.17 -3.96 -1.72
CA LEU A 96 0.35 -5.34 -2.19
C LEU A 96 0.67 -6.23 -0.98
N PRO A 97 -0.30 -7.01 -0.47
CA PRO A 97 -0.16 -7.80 0.75
C PRO A 97 0.68 -9.05 0.51
N GLU A 98 1.26 -9.62 1.59
CA GLU A 98 2.10 -10.83 1.52
C GLU A 98 1.37 -12.02 0.88
N GLU A 99 0.06 -12.12 1.09
CA GLU A 99 -0.81 -13.16 0.55
C GLU A 99 -0.78 -13.19 -1.00
N ALA A 100 -0.61 -12.04 -1.65
CA ALA A 100 -0.47 -11.93 -3.09
C ALA A 100 0.89 -12.45 -3.61
N PHE A 101 1.84 -12.72 -2.71
CA PHE A 101 3.14 -13.32 -2.99
C PHE A 101 3.25 -14.72 -2.37
N SER A 102 2.20 -15.52 -2.51
CA SER A 102 2.13 -16.88 -1.98
C SER A 102 2.17 -17.96 -3.06
N ASP A 103 2.43 -19.20 -2.62
CA ASP A 103 2.39 -20.42 -3.44
C ASP A 103 0.98 -20.77 -3.93
N LYS A 104 -0.06 -20.11 -3.40
CA LYS A 104 -1.43 -20.20 -3.91
C LYS A 104 -1.60 -19.50 -5.26
N PHE A 105 -0.78 -18.48 -5.53
CA PHE A 105 -0.89 -17.66 -6.74
C PHE A 105 0.26 -17.91 -7.72
N PHE A 106 1.49 -18.02 -7.21
CA PHE A 106 2.69 -18.33 -7.99
C PHE A 106 3.12 -19.78 -7.84
N ASP A 107 3.45 -20.44 -8.95
CA ASP A 107 4.11 -21.74 -8.88
C ASP A 107 5.57 -21.60 -8.40
N SER A 108 6.23 -22.74 -8.15
CA SER A 108 7.59 -22.75 -7.61
C SER A 108 8.64 -22.08 -8.51
N ASN A 109 8.51 -22.19 -9.84
CA ASN A 109 9.43 -21.57 -10.79
C ASN A 109 9.17 -20.06 -10.89
N GLN A 110 7.91 -19.66 -10.93
CA GLN A 110 7.49 -18.26 -10.90
C GLN A 110 7.99 -17.59 -9.62
N PHE A 111 7.76 -18.22 -8.47
CA PHE A 111 8.20 -17.70 -7.19
C PHE A 111 9.72 -17.60 -7.10
N ARG A 112 10.44 -18.60 -7.62
CA ARG A 112 11.91 -18.58 -7.68
C ARG A 112 12.44 -17.46 -8.56
N MET A 113 11.82 -17.21 -9.72
CA MET A 113 12.17 -16.09 -10.59
C MET A 113 11.85 -14.74 -9.91
N LEU A 114 10.69 -14.63 -9.26
CA LEU A 114 10.27 -13.45 -8.51
C LEU A 114 11.22 -13.13 -7.35
N GLN A 115 11.81 -14.13 -6.70
CA GLN A 115 12.82 -13.94 -5.66
C GLN A 115 14.10 -13.24 -6.16
N GLY A 116 14.36 -13.29 -7.48
CA GLY A 116 15.45 -12.57 -8.14
C GLY A 116 15.18 -11.07 -8.35
N VAL A 117 13.93 -10.63 -8.20
CA VAL A 117 13.54 -9.23 -8.39
C VAL A 117 13.88 -8.43 -7.14
N ASP A 118 14.57 -7.30 -7.29
CA ASP A 118 14.88 -6.38 -6.18
C ASP A 118 13.63 -5.57 -5.75
N TYR A 119 12.62 -6.28 -5.29
CA TYR A 119 11.37 -5.75 -4.78
C TYR A 119 11.17 -6.16 -3.31
N ASN A 120 10.71 -5.21 -2.49
CA ASN A 120 10.52 -5.41 -1.07
C ASN A 120 9.11 -5.02 -0.68
N ILE A 121 8.25 -5.97 -0.32
CA ILE A 121 6.85 -5.68 0.06
C ILE A 121 6.77 -4.76 1.28
N ASN A 122 7.83 -4.69 2.09
CA ASN A 122 7.90 -3.84 3.27
C ASN A 122 8.45 -2.45 2.98
N ASN A 123 8.70 -2.10 1.71
CA ASN A 123 9.11 -0.75 1.34
C ASN A 123 8.04 0.27 1.77
N GLY A 124 8.45 1.49 2.12
CA GLY A 124 7.52 2.47 2.66
C GLY A 124 6.46 2.96 1.67
N GLU A 125 6.71 2.83 0.37
CA GLU A 125 5.76 3.12 -0.71
C GLU A 125 4.69 2.01 -0.85
N ASN A 126 4.87 0.83 -0.27
CA ASN A 126 3.85 -0.21 -0.26
C ASN A 126 2.94 -0.11 0.98
N ILE A 127 3.12 0.91 1.84
CA ILE A 127 2.40 1.02 3.11
C ILE A 127 1.46 2.24 3.11
N ILE A 128 0.23 2.04 3.55
CA ILE A 128 -0.74 3.08 3.90
C ILE A 128 -1.19 2.91 5.35
N PHE A 129 -1.38 4.01 6.08
CA PHE A 129 -1.91 3.97 7.45
C PHE A 129 -3.41 4.19 7.42
N LEU A 130 -4.14 3.16 7.84
CA LEU A 130 -5.59 3.16 7.87
C LEU A 130 -6.07 3.22 9.31
N PRO A 131 -7.14 3.98 9.61
CA PRO A 131 -7.87 3.84 10.86
C PRO A 131 -8.23 2.38 11.16
N ALA A 132 -8.21 2.01 12.43
CA ALA A 132 -8.64 0.69 12.89
C ALA A 132 -10.15 0.62 13.14
N ARG A 133 -10.83 1.78 13.10
CA ARG A 133 -12.26 1.93 13.39
C ARG A 133 -12.91 2.83 12.36
N GLU A 134 -14.17 2.53 12.05
CA GLU A 134 -14.95 3.26 11.04
C GLU A 134 -15.08 4.74 11.40
N GLU A 135 -15.33 5.09 12.67
CA GLU A 135 -15.45 6.48 13.06
C GLU A 135 -14.17 7.27 12.75
N ASP A 136 -12.99 6.68 12.87
CA ASP A 136 -11.75 7.42 12.69
C ASP A 136 -11.42 7.71 11.20
N THR A 137 -12.15 7.11 10.26
CA THR A 137 -12.04 7.39 8.81
C THR A 137 -12.33 8.83 8.45
N ALA A 138 -13.21 9.50 9.19
CA ALA A 138 -13.61 10.86 8.89
C ALA A 138 -12.44 11.86 8.95
N PHE A 139 -11.38 11.57 9.73
CA PHE A 139 -10.25 12.48 9.89
C PHE A 139 -9.39 12.63 8.63
N HIS A 140 -9.27 11.57 7.84
CA HIS A 140 -8.38 11.54 6.67
C HIS A 140 -9.07 11.03 5.41
N LEU A 141 -10.36 10.73 5.49
CA LEU A 141 -11.18 10.21 4.39
C LEU A 141 -10.54 8.97 3.74
N LEU A 142 -10.01 8.07 4.57
CA LEU A 142 -9.38 6.83 4.13
C LEU A 142 -10.22 5.61 4.53
N PRO A 143 -10.05 4.47 3.84
CA PRO A 143 -10.61 3.21 4.29
C PRO A 143 -10.16 2.86 5.70
N PHE A 144 -10.93 2.06 6.43
CA PHE A 144 -10.48 1.49 7.70
C PHE A 144 -10.10 0.01 7.55
N HIS A 145 -9.17 -0.42 8.39
CA HIS A 145 -8.66 -1.77 8.43
C HIS A 145 -9.01 -2.45 9.74
N GLN A 146 -9.94 -3.41 9.68
CA GLN A 146 -10.34 -4.22 10.82
C GLN A 146 -10.43 -5.69 10.39
N GLY A 147 -9.51 -6.50 10.91
CA GLY A 147 -9.49 -7.93 10.67
C GLY A 147 -9.05 -8.33 9.24
N PRO A 148 -9.35 -9.59 8.84
CA PRO A 148 -9.03 -10.11 7.51
C PRO A 148 -9.75 -9.37 6.38
N HIS A 149 -9.11 -9.30 5.21
CA HIS A 149 -9.64 -8.62 4.03
C HIS A 149 -9.49 -9.48 2.76
N PRO A 150 -10.10 -10.67 2.72
CA PRO A 150 -9.93 -11.62 1.61
C PRO A 150 -10.44 -11.11 0.26
N ASP A 151 -11.42 -10.21 0.24
CA ASP A 151 -11.97 -9.66 -1.01
C ASP A 151 -10.99 -8.66 -1.63
N TYR A 152 -10.35 -7.84 -0.77
CA TYR A 152 -9.23 -6.99 -1.18
C TYR A 152 -8.06 -7.83 -1.72
N THR A 153 -7.67 -8.89 -1.00
CA THR A 153 -6.60 -9.80 -1.45
C THR A 153 -6.92 -10.41 -2.81
N ARG A 154 -8.13 -10.92 -3.03
CA ARG A 154 -8.53 -11.47 -4.35
C ARG A 154 -8.47 -10.43 -5.46
N GLN A 155 -8.79 -9.17 -5.17
CA GLN A 155 -8.65 -8.08 -6.13
C GLN A 155 -7.18 -7.84 -6.49
N VAL A 156 -6.28 -7.87 -5.49
CA VAL A 156 -4.83 -7.76 -5.73
C VAL A 156 -4.32 -8.96 -6.51
N ASP A 157 -4.73 -10.19 -6.16
CA ASP A 157 -4.36 -11.41 -6.90
C ASP A 157 -4.77 -11.29 -8.38
N ALA A 158 -5.97 -10.80 -8.66
CA ALA A 158 -6.44 -10.59 -10.03
C ALA A 158 -5.55 -9.60 -10.80
N ASP A 159 -5.10 -8.53 -10.15
CA ASP A 159 -4.20 -7.55 -10.77
C ASP A 159 -2.73 -8.05 -10.85
N MET A 160 -2.34 -8.99 -10.00
CA MET A 160 -1.05 -9.69 -10.07
C MET A 160 -1.02 -10.73 -11.21
N GLN A 161 -2.13 -10.97 -11.91
CA GLN A 161 -2.15 -11.86 -13.08
C GLN A 161 -1.20 -11.36 -14.17
N ASP A 162 -1.08 -10.06 -14.39
CA ASP A 162 -0.13 -9.50 -15.35
C ASP A 162 1.33 -9.81 -14.95
N VAL A 163 1.63 -9.80 -13.65
CA VAL A 163 2.95 -10.20 -13.11
C VAL A 163 3.20 -11.68 -13.38
N LYS A 164 2.19 -12.53 -13.15
CA LYS A 164 2.25 -13.97 -13.44
C LYS A 164 2.50 -14.25 -14.92
N ASP A 165 1.77 -13.59 -15.81
CA ASP A 165 1.92 -13.73 -17.27
C ASP A 165 3.31 -13.32 -17.75
N VAL A 166 3.89 -12.28 -17.15
CA VAL A 166 5.25 -11.82 -17.48
C VAL A 166 6.29 -12.85 -17.02
N LEU A 167 6.12 -13.44 -15.83
CA LEU A 167 6.97 -14.53 -15.35
C LEU A 167 6.86 -15.77 -16.25
N ASP A 168 5.66 -16.15 -16.66
CA ASP A 168 5.45 -17.28 -17.58
C ASP A 168 6.15 -17.08 -18.92
N LYS A 169 6.06 -15.88 -19.50
CA LYS A 169 6.77 -15.53 -20.74
C LYS A 169 8.29 -15.60 -20.58
N ALA A 170 8.81 -15.23 -19.41
CA ALA A 170 10.24 -15.33 -19.12
C ALA A 170 10.68 -16.79 -18.94
N LEU A 171 9.90 -17.59 -18.19
CA LEU A 171 10.16 -19.01 -17.96
C LEU A 171 10.10 -19.83 -19.26
N ALA A 172 9.17 -19.52 -20.17
CA ALA A 172 9.08 -20.18 -21.47
C ALA A 172 10.34 -19.98 -22.33
N LYS A 173 11.05 -18.86 -22.15
CA LYS A 173 12.33 -18.55 -22.81
C LYS A 173 13.53 -19.20 -22.11
N ASP A 174 13.43 -19.46 -20.80
CA ASP A 174 14.47 -20.08 -19.98
C ASP A 174 14.18 -21.56 -19.68
N LYS A 175 14.04 -22.40 -20.72
CA LYS A 175 13.63 -23.82 -20.59
C LYS A 175 14.55 -24.69 -19.72
N LYS A 176 15.79 -24.25 -19.46
CA LYS A 176 16.79 -25.03 -18.71
C LYS A 176 17.01 -24.50 -17.29
N HIS A 177 16.44 -23.35 -16.94
CA HIS A 177 16.56 -22.68 -15.63
C HIS A 177 17.99 -22.65 -15.07
N LYS A 178 19.00 -22.53 -15.96
CA LYS A 178 20.41 -22.56 -15.54
C LYS A 178 20.79 -21.30 -14.78
N LYS A 179 20.14 -20.18 -15.08
CA LYS A 179 20.29 -18.91 -14.38
C LYS A 179 18.94 -18.20 -14.35
N TRP A 180 18.43 -17.96 -13.15
CA TRP A 180 17.20 -17.20 -12.96
C TRP A 180 17.42 -15.74 -13.41
N ASN A 181 16.77 -15.37 -14.51
CA ASN A 181 16.85 -14.03 -15.09
C ASN A 181 15.47 -13.37 -15.06
N PRO A 182 15.09 -12.71 -13.96
CA PRO A 182 13.81 -12.03 -13.89
C PRO A 182 13.73 -10.94 -14.97
N PRO A 183 12.55 -10.67 -15.54
CA PRO A 183 12.34 -9.54 -16.43
C PRO A 183 12.78 -8.23 -15.76
N GLU A 184 13.56 -7.41 -16.48
CA GLU A 184 14.13 -6.16 -15.96
C GLU A 184 13.05 -5.17 -15.52
N ASP A 185 11.91 -5.14 -16.22
CA ASP A 185 10.78 -4.25 -15.96
C ASP A 185 9.84 -4.74 -14.83
N LEU A 186 10.10 -5.93 -14.26
CA LEU A 186 9.19 -6.53 -13.29
C LEU A 186 9.15 -5.76 -11.96
N LYS A 187 10.29 -5.19 -11.53
CA LYS A 187 10.34 -4.31 -10.37
C LYS A 187 9.45 -3.09 -10.58
N ASP A 188 9.58 -2.44 -11.73
CA ASP A 188 8.82 -1.22 -12.05
C ASP A 188 7.32 -1.52 -12.15
N LYS A 189 6.92 -2.68 -12.65
CA LYS A 189 5.51 -3.12 -12.64
C LYS A 189 4.97 -3.25 -11.22
N LEU A 190 5.72 -3.88 -10.31
CA LEU A 190 5.30 -4.03 -8.91
C LEU A 190 5.21 -2.67 -8.20
N MET A 191 6.21 -1.78 -8.43
CA MET A 191 6.21 -0.42 -7.90
C MET A 191 5.05 0.42 -8.44
N LYS A 192 4.74 0.29 -9.74
CA LYS A 192 3.60 0.96 -10.37
C LYS A 192 2.27 0.44 -9.82
N LEU A 193 2.15 -0.87 -9.61
CA LEU A 193 0.92 -1.47 -9.09
C LEU A 193 0.64 -1.03 -7.65
N GLN A 194 1.64 -1.02 -6.76
CA GLN A 194 1.44 -0.48 -5.40
C GLN A 194 1.08 1.02 -5.42
N GLU A 195 1.60 1.79 -6.37
CA GLU A 195 1.22 3.20 -6.55
C GLU A 195 -0.24 3.34 -7.03
N ASP A 196 -0.67 2.52 -7.98
CA ASP A 196 -2.09 2.51 -8.41
C ASP A 196 -3.02 2.17 -7.24
N TYR A 197 -2.65 1.19 -6.41
CA TYR A 197 -3.43 0.85 -5.21
C TYR A 197 -3.45 1.96 -4.16
N TRP A 198 -2.35 2.72 -4.02
CA TRP A 198 -2.35 3.93 -3.21
C TRP A 198 -3.42 4.91 -3.70
N ASP A 199 -3.38 5.28 -4.98
CA ASP A 199 -4.30 6.26 -5.55
C ASP A 199 -5.76 5.78 -5.47
N MET A 200 -6.01 4.51 -5.77
CA MET A 200 -7.35 3.94 -5.72
C MET A 200 -7.92 3.91 -4.30
N LEU A 201 -7.11 3.55 -3.29
CA LEU A 201 -7.57 3.52 -1.90
C LEU A 201 -7.79 4.93 -1.33
N VAL A 202 -6.94 5.89 -1.69
CA VAL A 202 -7.17 7.30 -1.34
C VAL A 202 -8.46 7.80 -1.96
N ALA A 203 -8.73 7.48 -3.22
CA ALA A 203 -9.96 7.87 -3.91
C ALA A 203 -11.21 7.15 -3.38
N ALA A 204 -11.07 5.93 -2.85
CA ALA A 204 -12.20 5.13 -2.37
C ALA A 204 -12.88 5.71 -1.12
N GLY A 205 -12.16 6.51 -0.33
CA GLY A 205 -12.75 7.20 0.81
C GLY A 205 -13.04 6.28 2.02
N PRO A 206 -13.93 6.71 2.93
CA PRO A 206 -14.22 6.01 4.19
C PRO A 206 -15.08 4.75 3.97
N ILE A 207 -14.43 3.64 3.65
CA ILE A 207 -15.05 2.30 3.52
C ILE A 207 -14.26 1.24 4.32
N PRO A 208 -14.85 0.09 4.68
CA PRO A 208 -14.05 -1.05 5.13
C PRO A 208 -13.13 -1.49 3.97
N ILE A 209 -11.85 -1.73 4.23
CA ILE A 209 -10.92 -2.12 3.15
C ILE A 209 -11.34 -3.40 2.44
N ASN A 210 -11.96 -4.34 3.13
CA ASN A 210 -12.51 -5.55 2.50
C ASN A 210 -13.70 -5.28 1.57
N LYS A 211 -14.28 -4.08 1.58
CA LYS A 211 -15.33 -3.65 0.64
C LYS A 211 -14.78 -2.80 -0.50
N PHE A 212 -13.46 -2.62 -0.59
CA PHE A 212 -12.84 -1.90 -1.69
C PHE A 212 -13.15 -2.60 -3.01
N VAL A 213 -13.58 -1.82 -4.00
CA VAL A 213 -13.80 -2.26 -5.37
C VAL A 213 -12.96 -1.37 -6.27
N LYS A 214 -12.11 -2.01 -7.09
CA LYS A 214 -11.30 -1.31 -8.07
C LYS A 214 -12.20 -0.52 -9.04
N PRO A 215 -11.99 0.79 -9.22
CA PRO A 215 -12.75 1.56 -10.20
C PRO A 215 -12.56 0.98 -11.60
N ALA A 216 -13.64 0.93 -12.38
CA ALA A 216 -13.56 0.52 -13.78
C ALA A 216 -12.56 1.42 -14.54
N ALA A 217 -11.72 0.83 -15.38
CA ALA A 217 -10.80 1.58 -16.22
C ALA A 217 -11.58 2.63 -17.02
N LYS A 218 -11.26 3.92 -16.83
CA LYS A 218 -11.85 4.98 -17.66
C LYS A 218 -11.49 4.66 -19.10
N LYS A 219 -12.48 4.33 -19.94
CA LYS A 219 -12.28 4.21 -21.39
C LYS A 219 -11.65 5.51 -21.85
N LYS A 220 -10.39 5.47 -22.30
CA LYS A 220 -9.78 6.62 -22.99
C LYS A 220 -10.70 6.92 -24.17
N GLY A 221 -11.43 8.03 -24.09
CA GLY A 221 -12.27 8.47 -25.19
C GLY A 221 -11.40 8.58 -26.42
N LEU A 222 -11.76 7.87 -27.49
CA LEU A 222 -11.20 8.15 -28.81
C LEU A 222 -11.51 9.61 -29.11
N THR A 223 -10.51 10.47 -28.96
CA THR A 223 -10.52 11.79 -29.59
C THR A 223 -10.58 11.52 -31.08
N LYS A 224 -11.80 11.58 -31.65
CA LYS A 224 -12.00 11.64 -33.09
C LYS A 224 -11.30 12.91 -33.56
N SER A 225 -10.12 12.75 -34.15
CA SER A 225 -9.50 13.78 -34.96
C SER A 225 -10.51 14.20 -36.03
N LYS A 226 -11.05 15.42 -35.91
CA LYS A 226 -11.73 16.06 -37.02
C LYS A 226 -10.67 16.48 -38.03
N LYS A 227 -10.71 15.86 -39.20
CA LYS A 227 -10.30 16.41 -40.51
C LYS A 227 -11.46 16.11 -41.46
N PRO A 228 -11.74 16.94 -42.47
CA PRO A 228 -10.80 17.77 -43.23
C PRO A 228 -10.73 19.23 -42.76
#